data_AF-A0A0M2WV94-F1
#
_entry.id   AF-A0A0M2WV94-F1
#
_cell.length_a   1.000
_cell.length_b   1.000
_cell.length_c   1.000
_cell.angle_alpha   90.00
_cell.angle_beta   90.00
_cell.angle_gamma   90.00
#
_symmetry.space_group_name_H-M   'P 1'
#
loop_
_entity.id
_entity.type
_entity.pdbx_description
1 polymer ?
#
loop_
_entity_poly.entity_id
_entity_poly.type
_entity_poly.pdbx_seq_one_letter_code
_entity_poly.pdbx_strand_id
1 'polypeptide(L)' 'MTPLKLAVLPALLALSLCQTTTAGTAASATLQATFVVQEACTVVSQRSGTQVHCQHNTPYLLHQQATPSGAGLVTVTF' A
#
# COMPACT_ATOMS: atom_id res chain seq x y z
N MET A 1 49.01 -30.61 49.09
CA MET A 1 48.72 -30.74 47.66
C MET A 1 47.27 -30.32 47.40
N THR A 2 47.13 -29.11 46.84
CA THR A 2 46.01 -28.58 46.02
C THR A 2 44.54 -28.80 46.43
N PRO A 3 43.86 -27.80 47.01
CA PRO A 3 42.40 -27.62 46.92
C PRO A 3 41.99 -26.77 45.70
N LEU A 4 42.76 -26.78 44.62
CA LEU A 4 42.56 -25.87 43.46
C LEU A 4 41.59 -26.41 42.40
N LYS A 5 40.91 -27.54 42.65
CA LYS A 5 40.13 -28.27 41.63
C LYS A 5 38.62 -28.09 41.74
N LEU A 6 38.09 -27.50 42.82
CA LEU A 6 36.63 -27.33 43.00
C LEU A 6 36.10 -25.91 42.74
N ALA A 7 36.97 -24.89 42.62
CA ALA A 7 36.53 -23.51 42.38
C ALA A 7 36.29 -23.17 40.89
N VAL A 8 36.64 -24.09 39.97
CA VAL A 8 36.58 -23.83 38.52
C VAL A 8 35.18 -24.10 37.93
N LEU A 9 34.40 -25.00 38.54
CA LEU A 9 33.06 -25.34 38.05
C LEU A 9 32.05 -24.16 38.13
N PRO A 10 31.95 -23.41 39.24
CA PRO A 10 31.03 -22.27 39.31
C PRO A 10 31.43 -21.12 38.38
N ALA A 11 32.74 -20.92 38.17
CA ALA A 11 33.26 -19.88 37.27
C ALA A 11 32.93 -20.18 35.80
N LEU A 12 33.05 -21.45 35.38
CA LEU A 12 32.68 -21.88 34.02
C LEU A 12 31.16 -21.80 33.78
N LEU A 13 30.34 -22.05 34.81
CA LEU A 13 28.88 -21.92 34.71
C LEU A 13 28.44 -20.44 34.60
N ALA A 14 29.10 -19.53 35.32
CA ALA A 14 28.85 -18.09 35.20
C ALA A 14 29.26 -17.55 33.81
N LEU A 15 30.35 -18.06 33.23
CA LEU A 15 30.79 -17.73 31.87
C LEU A 15 29.80 -18.22 30.79
N SER A 16 29.17 -19.38 30.97
CA SER A 16 28.18 -19.88 29.99
C SER A 16 26.83 -19.16 30.06
N LEU A 17 26.42 -18.69 31.24
CA LEU A 17 25.20 -17.90 31.43
C LEU A 17 25.33 -16.45 30.94
N CYS A 18 26.53 -15.87 31.00
CA CYS A 18 26.78 -14.53 30.44
C CYS A 18 26.86 -14.48 28.90
N GLN A 19 26.88 -15.63 28.23
CA GLN A 19 26.86 -15.70 26.75
C GLN A 19 25.43 -15.84 26.17
N THR A 20 24.39 -15.93 27.01
CA THR A 20 23.01 -16.16 26.57
C THR A 20 22.17 -14.89 26.43
N THR A 21 22.80 -13.73 26.29
CA THR A 21 22.13 -12.54 25.77
C THR A 21 22.58 -12.33 24.34
N THR A 22 21.93 -13.04 23.42
CA THR A 22 21.74 -12.55 22.05
C THR A 22 20.97 -11.23 22.18
N ALA A 23 21.73 -10.14 22.37
CA ALA A 23 21.24 -8.78 22.30
C ALA A 23 20.46 -8.65 21.00
N GLY A 24 19.19 -8.25 21.15
CA GLY A 24 18.12 -8.57 20.22
C GLY A 24 18.47 -8.30 18.77
N THR A 25 18.24 -9.30 17.93
CA THR A 25 18.02 -9.07 16.51
C THR A 25 16.81 -8.14 16.39
N ALA A 26 17.03 -6.84 16.18
CA ALA A 26 15.98 -5.94 15.75
C ALA A 26 15.51 -6.44 14.37
N ALA A 27 14.43 -7.22 14.36
CA ALA A 27 13.79 -7.67 13.13
C ALA A 27 13.09 -6.47 12.49
N SER A 28 13.77 -5.82 11.55
CA SER A 28 13.15 -4.81 10.69
C SER A 28 12.46 -5.52 9.52
N ALA A 29 11.15 -5.38 9.41
CA ALA A 29 10.40 -5.77 8.22
C ALA A 29 10.00 -4.51 7.45
N THR A 30 10.31 -4.47 6.16
CA THR A 30 9.84 -3.42 5.25
C THR A 30 8.56 -3.91 4.58
N LEU A 31 7.50 -3.12 4.67
CA LEU A 31 6.23 -3.41 4.00
C LEU A 31 6.04 -2.39 2.88
N GLN A 32 6.07 -2.86 1.64
CA GLN A 32 5.71 -2.06 0.49
C GLN A 32 4.30 -2.44 0.06
N ALA A 33 3.36 -1.52 0.23
CA ALA A 33 1.98 -1.67 -0.21
C ALA A 33 1.74 -0.77 -1.42
N THR A 34 1.29 -1.36 -2.52
CA THR A 34 0.86 -0.61 -3.70
C THR A 34 -0.65 -0.67 -3.76
N PHE A 35 -1.31 0.48 -3.77
CA PHE A 35 -2.74 0.58 -4.01
C PHE A 35 -2.98 1.13 -5.41
N VAL A 36 -3.98 0.59 -6.09
CA VAL A 36 -4.49 1.12 -7.35
C VAL A 36 -5.82 1.79 -7.02
N VAL A 37 -5.88 3.10 -7.21
CA VAL A 37 -7.16 3.82 -7.11
C VAL A 37 -7.90 3.54 -8.42
N GLN A 38 -8.93 2.69 -8.34
CA GLN A 38 -9.86 2.54 -9.44
C GLN A 38 -10.78 3.74 -9.49
N GLU A 39 -11.02 4.20 -10.70
CA GLU A 39 -11.88 5.32 -10.95
C GLU A 39 -13.14 4.89 -11.68
N ALA A 40 -14.27 5.44 -11.25
CA ALA A 40 -15.55 5.23 -11.89
C ALA A 40 -16.17 6.59 -12.24
N CYS A 41 -16.50 6.77 -13.52
CA CYS A 41 -17.26 7.90 -14.02
C CYS A 41 -18.59 7.41 -14.63
N THR A 42 -19.67 8.13 -14.34
CA THR A 42 -20.99 7.86 -14.90
C THR A 42 -21.33 8.97 -15.89
N VAL A 43 -21.70 8.59 -17.11
CA VAL A 43 -22.19 9.52 -18.14
C VAL A 43 -23.71 9.46 -18.16
N VAL A 44 -24.35 10.58 -17.85
CA VAL A 44 -25.81 10.71 -17.85
C VAL A 44 -26.21 11.65 -18.97
N SER A 45 -26.94 11.13 -19.96
CA SER A 45 -27.47 11.93 -21.08
C SER A 45 -28.98 12.09 -20.94
N GLN A 46 -29.44 13.34 -20.81
CA GLN A 46 -30.86 13.71 -20.74
C GLN A 46 -31.21 14.64 -21.90
N ARG A 47 -32.51 14.88 -22.14
CA ARG A 47 -32.96 15.80 -23.22
C ARG A 47 -32.38 17.21 -23.11
N SER A 48 -32.08 17.67 -21.90
CA SER A 48 -31.54 19.02 -21.65
C SER A 48 -30.02 19.10 -21.69
N GLY A 49 -29.31 17.98 -21.84
CA GLY A 49 -27.85 17.95 -21.90
C GLY A 49 -27.24 16.67 -21.34
N THR A 50 -25.91 16.58 -21.45
CA THR A 50 -25.13 15.45 -20.95
C THR A 50 -24.21 15.89 -19.81
N GLN A 51 -24.17 15.11 -18.74
CA GLN A 51 -23.35 15.34 -17.57
C GLN A 51 -22.47 14.11 -17.30
N VAL A 52 -21.25 14.36 -16.85
CA VAL A 52 -20.32 13.31 -16.41
C VAL A 52 -20.09 13.50 -14.92
N HIS A 53 -20.17 12.42 -14.17
CA HIS A 53 -19.93 12.42 -12.72
C HIS A 53 -18.84 11.42 -12.38
N CYS A 54 -17.69 11.90 -11.91
CA CYS A 54 -16.53 11.10 -11.56
C CYS A 54 -16.30 11.12 -10.04
N GLN A 55 -15.98 9.97 -9.45
CA GLN A 55 -15.78 9.87 -7.99
C GLN A 55 -14.59 10.68 -7.47
N HIS A 56 -13.52 10.79 -8.26
CA HIS A 56 -12.26 11.43 -7.85
C HIS A 56 -11.98 12.76 -8.55
N ASN A 57 -13.03 13.39 -9.10
CA ASN A 57 -12.94 14.66 -9.83
C ASN A 57 -11.94 14.64 -11.00
N THR A 58 -11.91 13.52 -11.71
CA THR A 58 -10.97 13.28 -12.79
C THR A 58 -11.26 14.19 -13.96
N PRO A 59 -10.21 14.79 -14.56
CA PRO A 59 -10.37 15.65 -15.71
C PRO A 59 -11.01 14.85 -16.86
N TYR A 60 -11.99 15.45 -17.51
CA TYR A 60 -12.60 14.90 -18.70
C TYR A 60 -12.89 16.01 -19.70
N LEU A 61 -12.89 15.64 -20.98
CA LEU A 61 -13.35 16.48 -22.07
C LEU A 61 -14.67 15.94 -22.59
N LEU A 62 -15.64 16.84 -22.75
CA LEU A 62 -16.96 16.50 -23.26
C LEU A 62 -17.18 17.23 -24.59
N HIS A 63 -17.31 16.45 -25.67
CA HIS A 63 -17.59 16.97 -27.01
C HIS A 63 -18.99 16.53 -27.45
N GLN A 64 -19.84 17.51 -27.77
CA GLN A 64 -21.18 17.25 -28.27
C GLN A 64 -21.24 17.63 -29.75
N GLN A 65 -21.61 16.68 -30.59
CA GLN A 65 -21.76 16.90 -32.03
C GLN A 65 -23.20 16.62 -32.45
N ALA A 66 -23.83 17.62 -33.07
CA ALA A 66 -25.12 17.43 -33.72
C ALA A 66 -24.93 16.52 -34.94
N THR A 67 -25.66 15.40 -35.00
CA THR A 67 -25.65 14.53 -36.17
C THR A 67 -26.84 14.85 -37.09
N PRO A 68 -26.69 14.65 -38.42
CA PRO A 68 -27.77 14.90 -39.38
C PRO A 68 -29.03 14.05 -39.13
N SER A 69 -28.89 12.90 -38.46
CA SER A 69 -29.98 12.00 -38.10
C SER A 69 -30.76 12.44 -36.85
N GLY A 70 -30.38 13.56 -36.22
CA GLY A 70 -31.03 14.10 -35.02
C GLY A 70 -30.66 13.38 -33.72
N ALA A 71 -29.85 12.32 -33.79
CA ALA A 71 -29.29 11.64 -32.61
C ALA A 71 -27.95 12.31 -32.23
N GLY A 72 -27.98 13.28 -31.31
CA GLY A 72 -26.74 13.94 -30.85
C GLY A 72 -25.68 12.92 -30.41
N LEU A 73 -24.47 13.04 -30.96
CA LEU A 73 -23.33 12.23 -30.55
C LEU A 73 -22.61 12.94 -29.41
N VAL A 74 -22.32 12.20 -28.33
CA VAL A 74 -21.54 12.72 -27.21
C VAL A 74 -20.33 11.85 -27.00
N THR A 75 -19.16 12.47 -27.07
CA THR A 75 -17.87 11.83 -26.84
C THR A 75 -17.31 12.34 -25.51
N VAL A 76 -16.95 11.41 -24.64
CA VAL A 76 -16.29 11.68 -23.36
C VAL A 76 -14.89 11.08 -23.41
N THR A 77 -13.89 11.91 -23.16
CA THR A 77 -12.47 11.51 -23.11
C THR A 77 -11.94 11.78 -21.71
N PHE A 78 -11.26 10.78 -21.12
CA PHE A 78 -10.60 10.84 -19.82
C PHE A 78 -9.10 11.02 -19.99
#